data_AF-A0A3D2X837-F1
#
_entry.id   AF-A0A3D2X837-F1
#
_cell.length_a   1.000
_cell.length_b   1.000
_cell.length_c   1.000
_cell.angle_alpha   90.00
_cell.angle_beta   90.00
_cell.angle_gamma   90.00
#
_symmetry.space_group_name_H-M   'P 1'
#
loop_
_entity.id
_entity.type
_entity.pdbx_description
1 polymer ?
#
loop_
_entity_poly.entity_id
_entity_poly.type
_entity_poly.pdbx_seq_one_letter_code
_entity_poly.pdbx_strand_id
1 'polypeptide(L)' 'MAKKSTVFFCKECGFESAKWVGQCPGCKTWNSFTEEPVVKKTPANKVSSRKTETPKYL' A
#
# COMPACT_ATOMS: atom_id res chain seq x y z
N MET A 1 -22.41 -1.26 0.52
CA MET A 1 -21.55 -1.13 -0.68
C MET A 1 -20.24 -0.44 -0.28
N ALA A 2 -19.13 -1.17 -0.13
CA ALA A 2 -17.85 -0.57 0.25
C ALA A 2 -17.31 0.24 -0.94
N LYS A 3 -17.26 1.56 -0.78
CA LYS A 3 -16.74 2.50 -1.77
C LYS A 3 -15.28 2.12 -2.01
N LYS A 4 -14.96 1.61 -3.20
CA LYS A 4 -13.56 1.38 -3.61
C LYS A 4 -12.95 2.76 -3.82
N SER A 5 -12.18 3.23 -2.85
CA SER A 5 -11.38 4.45 -3.04
C SER A 5 -10.11 4.03 -3.75
N THR A 6 -9.84 4.62 -4.91
CA THR A 6 -8.54 4.55 -5.57
C THR A 6 -7.71 5.76 -5.12
N VAL A 7 -6.43 5.53 -4.85
CA VAL A 7 -5.48 6.59 -4.51
C VAL A 7 -4.35 6.54 -5.53
N PHE A 8 -3.91 7.71 -5.97
CA PHE A 8 -2.86 7.90 -6.94
C PHE A 8 -1.60 8.35 -6.23
N PHE A 9 -0.49 7.64 -6.45
CA PHE A 9 0.80 7.93 -5.85
C PHE A 9 1.82 8.30 -6.91
N CYS A 10 2.58 9.37 -6.71
CA CYS A 10 3.66 9.76 -7.59
C CYS A 10 4.92 8.94 -7.29
N LYS A 11 5.40 8.16 -8.25
CA LYS A 11 6.62 7.35 -8.09
C LYS A 11 7.92 8.14 -7.97
N GLU A 12 7.92 9.42 -8.37
CA GLU A 12 9.13 10.25 -8.36
C GLU A 12 9.35 10.95 -7.01
N CYS A 13 8.28 11.45 -6.39
CA CYS A 13 8.37 12.24 -5.15
C CYS A 13 7.54 11.70 -3.99
N GLY A 14 6.67 10.72 -4.25
CA GLY A 14 5.79 10.14 -3.25
C GLY A 14 4.53 10.92 -2.91
N PHE A 15 4.14 11.88 -3.75
CA PHE A 15 2.89 12.63 -3.57
C PHE A 15 1.67 11.74 -3.77
N GLU A 16 0.73 11.74 -2.82
CA GLU A 16 -0.53 11.01 -2.92
C GLU A 16 -1.74 11.93 -3.21
N SER A 17 -2.67 11.47 -4.04
CA SER A 17 -3.89 12.20 -4.39
C SER A 17 -5.06 11.25 -4.60
N ALA A 18 -6.27 11.64 -4.18
CA ALA A 18 -7.51 10.88 -4.41
C ALA A 18 -8.07 11.05 -5.84
N LYS A 19 -7.49 11.93 -6.65
CA LYS A 19 -7.82 12.13 -8.07
C LYS A 19 -6.56 12.14 -8.92
N TRP A 20 -6.64 11.56 -10.11
CA TRP A 20 -5.58 11.67 -11.10
C TRP A 20 -5.40 13.14 -11.49
N VAL A 21 -4.19 13.64 -11.27
CA VAL A 21 -3.75 14.95 -11.75
C VAL A 21 -2.59 14.68 -12.70
N GLY A 22 -2.78 14.93 -14.01
CA GLY A 22 -1.83 14.50 -15.05
C GLY A 22 -0.38 14.94 -14.79
N GLN A 23 -0.23 16.06 -14.09
CA GLN A 23 1.02 16.60 -13.59
C GLN A 23 1.07 16.54 -12.06
N CYS A 24 2.19 16.06 -11.50
CA CYS A 24 2.39 16.00 -10.06
C CYS A 24 2.65 17.38 -9.45
N PRO A 25 1.91 17.83 -8.40
CA PRO A 25 2.15 19.12 -7.76
C PRO A 25 3.44 19.18 -6.93
N GLY A 26 3.96 18.02 -6.48
CA GLY A 26 5.22 17.94 -5.75
C GLY A 26 6.45 18.14 -6.65
N CYS A 27 6.66 17.25 -7.63
CA CYS A 27 7.83 17.27 -8.50
C CYS A 27 7.61 17.88 -9.90
N LYS A 28 6.38 18.27 -10.25
CA LYS A 28 5.99 18.82 -11.57
C LYS A 28 6.19 17.87 -12.76
N THR A 29 6.46 16.59 -12.49
CA THR A 29 6.62 15.54 -13.50
C THR A 29 5.27 15.06 -14.03
N TRP A 30 5.26 14.71 -15.32
CA TRP A 30 4.13 14.10 -16.01
C TRP A 30 4.31 12.58 -16.08
N ASN A 31 3.21 11.81 -16.15
CA ASN A 31 3.23 10.33 -16.27
C ASN A 31 3.86 9.57 -15.10
N SER A 32 4.07 10.21 -13.94
CA SER A 32 4.67 9.59 -12.76
C SER A 32 3.66 9.01 -11.75
N PHE A 33 2.36 9.26 -11.95
CA PHE A 33 1.33 8.75 -11.04
C PHE A 33 1.00 7.29 -11.31
N THR A 34 0.87 6.53 -10.24
CA THR A 34 0.42 5.15 -10.25
C THR A 34 -0.76 4.94 -9.32
N GLU A 35 -1.73 4.18 -9.81
CA GLU A 35 -2.99 3.94 -9.14
C GLU A 35 -2.84 2.73 -8.20
N GLU A 36 -2.96 2.95 -6.89
CA GLU A 36 -3.06 1.88 -5.91
C GLU A 36 -4.53 1.72 -5.49
N PRO A 37 -5.15 0.55 -5.74
CA PRO A 37 -6.47 0.28 -5.24
C PRO A 37 -6.35 0.17 -3.71
N VAL A 38 -6.99 1.10 -2.98
CA VAL A 38 -7.16 0.97 -1.53
C VAL A 38 -8.23 -0.10 -1.30
N VAL A 39 -7.88 -1.34 -1.62
CA VAL A 39 -8.50 -2.48 -0.97
C VAL A 39 -8.09 -2.28 0.47
N LYS A 40 -9.05 -1.88 1.31
CA LYS A 40 -8.91 -1.97 2.77
C LYS A 40 -8.63 -3.44 3.06
N LYS A 41 -7.37 -3.86 2.92
CA LYS A 41 -6.84 -5.04 3.53
C LYS A 41 -6.89 -4.65 5.00
N THR A 42 -8.01 -4.97 5.65
CA THR A 42 -8.01 -5.28 7.07
C THR A 42 -6.66 -5.91 7.36
N PRO A 43 -5.85 -5.43 8.33
CA PRO A 43 -4.61 -6.09 8.66
C PRO A 43 -4.97 -7.53 8.98
N ALA A 44 -4.79 -8.39 7.97
CA ALA A 44 -5.06 -9.80 8.06
C ALA A 44 -3.91 -10.27 8.92
N ASN A 45 -4.19 -10.27 10.22
CA ASN A 45 -3.74 -11.21 11.21
C ASN A 45 -2.50 -11.95 10.72
N LYS A 46 -1.32 -11.38 11.01
CA LYS A 46 -0.03 -12.01 10.71
C LYS A 46 -0.01 -13.35 11.45
N VAL A 47 -0.39 -14.38 10.70
CA VAL A 47 0.12 -15.74 10.77
C VAL A 47 0.16 -16.31 12.19
N SER A 48 -0.96 -16.92 12.58
CA SER A 48 -0.91 -18.18 13.34
C SER A 48 -0.15 -19.20 12.49
N SER A 49 1.09 -19.51 12.86
CA SER A 49 1.65 -20.84 12.60
C SER A 49 2.32 -21.35 13.87
N ARG A 50 1.60 -22.26 14.52
CA ARG A 50 2.10 -23.18 15.54
C ARG A 50 3.18 -24.06 14.90
N LYS A 51 4.23 -24.41 15.65
CA LYS A 51 4.43 -25.75 16.26
C LYS A 51 5.93 -26.01 16.51
N THR A 52 6.22 -26.59 17.69
CA THR A 52 7.35 -27.50 18.03
C THR A 52 8.76 -26.89 17.97
N GLU A 53 9.70 -27.06 18.89
CA GLU A 53 10.01 -28.19 19.80
C GLU A 53 11.18 -27.79 20.72
N THR A 54 11.24 -28.44 21.87
CA THR A 54 12.09 -28.31 23.08
C THR A 54 13.58 -28.01 22.84
N PRO A 55 14.22 -27.02 23.53
CA PRO A 55 15.67 -27.07 23.70
C PRO A 55 16.00 -28.23 24.65
N LYS A 56 16.59 -29.29 24.09
CA LYS A 56 17.25 -30.36 24.84
C LYS A 56 18.34 -29.73 25.70
N TYR A 57 18.22 -29.92 27.01
CA TYR A 57 19.30 -29.75 27.95
C TYR A 57 20.44 -30.71 27.57
N LEU A 58 21.62 -30.17 27.29
CA LEU A 58 22.93 -30.84 27.34
C LEU A 58 24.01 -29.77 27.51
#